data_AF-A0A6I2FN80-F1
#
_entry.id   AF-A0A6I2FN80-F1
#
_cell.length_a   1.000
_cell.length_b   1.000
_cell.length_c   1.000
_cell.angle_alpha   90.00
_cell.angle_beta   90.00
_cell.angle_gamma   90.00
#
_symmetry.space_group_name_H-M   'P 1'
#
loop_
_entity.id
_entity.type
_entity.pdbx_description
1 polymer ?
#
loop_
_entity_poly.entity_id
_entity_poly.type
_entity_poly.pdbx_seq_one_letter_code
_entity_poly.pdbx_strand_id
1 'polypeptide(L)'
;MTMADDWAMLLTDIPGVLNPDRGAHGEVVRPQRGEFVQLRDSVGGQRILFYPDEKGIAITVSVPDDQGAATRLRSVLRSQRTTSFSRGRDYESGGMRPLEESVWHPLPGSARAVTENCNVGEPKVDSENLAREWRTGWRYNAGYREEIAAAIVAVIRDGLGSAPTDLRLCAYDDAGPARAPRLGSVVSDQPTSRGAARCTGWDDFTDRLGWVLTTLPCQGYLDLPITGTSLLIQLSKGQSGDVIDGELWNEKWANPGPPELHDPLVRLGWRWGTPDYLIDHPDNRKWMGPRTGSGTANPTMHSLAARAVATLRTIGGISDPNMLEFRAFVNGAEVQELPYVGKELGLSDA
;
A
#
# COMPACT_ATOMS: atom_id res chain seq x y z
N MET A 1 25.76 9.05 16.24
CA MET A 1 24.34 9.44 16.21
C MET A 1 23.60 8.45 17.09
N THR A 2 22.81 8.92 18.04
CA THR A 2 22.07 8.05 18.96
C THR A 2 20.65 7.81 18.43
N MET A 3 19.99 6.72 18.86
CA MET A 3 18.59 6.47 18.47
C MET A 3 17.64 7.63 18.85
N ALA A 4 17.96 8.37 19.93
CA ALA A 4 17.18 9.54 20.33
C ALA A 4 17.31 10.68 19.31
N ASP A 5 18.50 10.85 18.71
CA ASP A 5 18.73 11.85 17.65
C ASP A 5 17.94 11.49 16.38
N ASP A 6 17.86 10.21 16.03
CA ASP A 6 17.11 9.74 14.86
C ASP A 6 15.59 10.01 14.99
N TRP A 7 15.01 9.75 16.15
CA TRP A 7 13.59 10.05 16.40
C TRP A 7 13.30 11.55 16.39
N ALA A 8 14.19 12.37 16.94
CA ALA A 8 14.05 13.82 16.93
C ALA A 8 14.13 14.39 15.50
N MET A 9 15.01 13.82 14.66
CA MET A 9 15.09 14.15 13.24
C MET A 9 13.80 13.79 12.50
N LEU A 10 13.26 12.57 12.71
CA LEU A 10 11.98 12.18 12.12
C LEU A 10 10.84 13.12 12.53
N LEU A 11 10.75 13.46 13.82
CA LEU A 11 9.73 14.37 14.32
C LEU A 11 9.82 15.77 13.68
N THR A 12 11.04 16.24 13.45
CA THR A 12 11.31 17.54 12.83
C THR A 12 11.02 17.53 11.33
N ASP A 13 11.38 16.45 10.64
CA ASP A 13 11.32 16.39 9.17
C ASP A 13 9.92 16.02 8.66
N ILE A 14 9.14 15.20 9.37
CA ILE A 14 7.78 14.77 8.95
C ILE A 14 6.87 15.96 8.57
N PRO A 15 6.77 17.04 9.38
CA PRO A 15 5.97 18.20 9.01
C PRO A 15 6.45 18.90 7.72
N GLY A 16 7.75 18.90 7.45
CA GLY A 16 8.35 19.56 6.29
C GLY A 16 8.30 18.73 5.02
N VAL A 17 8.47 17.41 5.13
CA VAL A 17 8.45 16.47 4.00
C VAL A 17 7.06 16.34 3.37
N LEU A 18 6.01 16.59 4.16
CA LEU A 18 4.62 16.34 3.79
C LEU A 18 3.80 17.64 3.74
N ASN A 19 4.47 18.80 3.72
CA ASN A 19 3.80 20.06 3.44
C ASN A 19 3.83 20.32 1.93
N PRO A 20 2.68 20.38 1.25
CA PRO A 20 2.64 20.91 -0.11
C PRO A 20 2.94 22.40 -0.06
N ASP A 21 3.94 22.83 -0.83
CA ASP A 21 4.25 24.26 -0.97
C ASP A 21 3.12 24.94 -1.74
N ARG A 22 2.93 26.25 -1.51
CA ARG A 22 2.14 27.07 -2.44
C ARG A 22 3.11 27.78 -3.36
N GLY A 23 2.87 27.66 -4.66
CA GLY A 23 3.59 28.44 -5.65
C GLY A 23 3.26 29.92 -5.50
N ALA A 24 4.00 30.76 -6.24
CA ALA A 24 3.92 32.21 -6.13
C ALA A 24 2.53 32.78 -6.46
N HIS A 25 1.66 32.02 -7.14
CA HIS A 25 0.29 32.40 -7.49
C HIS A 25 -0.78 31.62 -6.70
N GLY A 26 -0.38 30.95 -5.61
CA GLY A 26 -1.29 30.22 -4.73
C GLY A 26 -1.69 28.82 -5.23
N GLU A 27 -1.09 28.35 -6.32
CA GLU A 27 -1.20 26.98 -6.82
C GLU A 27 -0.56 26.00 -5.84
N VAL A 28 -1.17 24.81 -5.70
CA VAL A 28 -0.64 23.74 -4.87
C VAL A 28 0.56 23.13 -5.56
N VAL A 29 1.75 23.34 -5.00
CA VAL A 29 2.94 22.53 -5.30
C VAL A 29 2.74 21.24 -4.52
N ARG A 30 2.17 20.22 -5.21
CA ARG A 30 2.08 18.82 -4.76
C ARG A 30 3.44 18.40 -4.17
N PRO A 31 3.54 17.38 -3.29
CA PRO A 31 4.82 17.08 -2.64
C PRO A 31 5.89 17.07 -3.72
N GLN A 32 6.96 17.87 -3.55
CA GLN A 32 7.85 18.33 -4.64
C GLN A 32 8.59 17.18 -5.39
N ARG A 33 8.23 15.93 -5.11
CA ARG A 33 9.01 14.70 -5.20
C ARG A 33 8.16 13.41 -5.33
N GLY A 34 6.86 13.53 -5.67
CA GLY A 34 5.92 12.41 -5.85
C GLY A 34 4.58 12.71 -5.19
N GLU A 35 3.49 12.09 -5.66
CA GLU A 35 2.16 12.28 -5.09
C GLU A 35 1.98 11.44 -3.82
N PHE A 36 2.59 10.27 -3.78
CA PHE A 36 2.53 9.34 -2.66
C PHE A 36 3.92 9.20 -2.06
N VAL A 37 3.99 9.20 -0.73
CA VAL A 37 5.22 8.92 0.03
C VAL A 37 4.90 7.78 1.00
N GLN A 38 5.78 6.78 1.07
CA GLN A 38 5.60 5.63 1.94
C GLN A 38 6.81 5.44 2.84
N LEU A 39 6.55 5.31 4.15
CA LEU A 39 7.49 4.77 5.12
C LEU A 39 7.14 3.32 5.38
N ARG A 40 8.07 2.41 5.10
CA ARG A 40 7.92 0.97 5.33
C ARG A 40 8.87 0.51 6.42
N ASP A 41 8.36 -0.26 7.36
CA ASP A 41 9.18 -1.08 8.23
C ASP A 41 9.73 -2.27 7.42
N SER A 42 11.05 -2.34 7.26
CA SER A 42 11.69 -3.42 6.50
C SER A 42 11.65 -4.78 7.20
N VAL A 43 11.39 -4.83 8.51
CA VAL A 43 11.27 -6.08 9.27
C VAL A 43 9.84 -6.61 9.24
N GLY A 44 8.87 -5.75 9.58
CA GLY A 44 7.47 -6.14 9.67
C GLY A 44 6.68 -6.02 8.37
N GLY A 45 7.18 -5.25 7.39
CA GLY A 45 6.48 -4.95 6.14
C GLY A 45 5.32 -3.96 6.27
N GLN A 46 5.05 -3.45 7.49
CA GLN A 46 4.03 -2.45 7.72
C GLN A 46 4.40 -1.13 7.05
N ARG A 47 3.37 -0.41 6.59
CA ARG A 47 3.55 0.84 5.88
C ARG A 47 2.74 1.95 6.52
N ILE A 48 3.33 3.14 6.48
CA ILE A 48 2.65 4.42 6.65
C ILE A 48 2.68 5.12 5.31
N LEU A 49 1.51 5.34 4.74
CA LEU A 49 1.33 5.97 3.44
C LEU A 49 0.82 7.39 3.63
N PHE A 50 1.47 8.34 2.96
CA PHE A 50 1.09 9.73 2.90
C PHE A 50 0.66 10.05 1.47
N TYR A 51 -0.51 10.65 1.31
CA TYR A 51 -1.06 10.93 0.00
C TYR A 51 -1.96 12.17 0.01
N PRO A 52 -2.08 12.89 -1.13
CA PRO A 52 -2.95 14.04 -1.23
C PRO A 52 -4.41 13.63 -1.06
N ASP A 53 -5.12 14.42 -0.26
CA ASP A 53 -6.58 14.44 -0.16
C ASP A 53 -7.05 15.83 -0.63
N GLU A 54 -8.30 15.95 -1.06
CA GLU A 54 -8.88 17.19 -1.57
C GLU A 54 -8.70 18.38 -0.61
N LYS A 55 -8.53 18.09 0.68
CA LYS A 55 -8.45 19.08 1.75
C LYS A 55 -7.08 19.11 2.45
N GLY A 56 -6.11 18.29 2.06
CA GLY A 56 -4.78 18.29 2.68
C GLY A 56 -3.95 17.04 2.36
N ILE A 57 -3.26 16.53 3.37
CA ILE A 57 -2.60 15.22 3.31
C ILE A 57 -3.39 14.23 4.15
N ALA A 58 -3.73 13.10 3.56
CA ALA A 58 -4.21 11.92 4.25
C ALA A 58 -3.04 10.98 4.54
N ILE A 59 -3.13 10.30 5.68
CA ILE A 59 -2.08 9.47 6.22
C ILE A 59 -2.74 8.18 6.66
N THR A 60 -2.32 7.04 6.10
CA THR A 60 -2.82 5.72 6.51
C THR A 60 -1.70 4.89 7.10
N VAL A 61 -2.06 4.06 8.09
CA VAL A 61 -1.18 3.03 8.66
C VAL A 61 -1.86 1.68 8.55
N SER A 62 -1.12 0.67 8.08
CA SER A 62 -1.60 -0.70 8.01
C SER A 62 -1.43 -1.42 9.36
N VAL A 63 -2.43 -2.24 9.70
CA VAL A 63 -2.41 -3.08 10.90
C VAL A 63 -1.67 -4.39 10.57
N PRO A 64 -0.70 -4.83 11.39
CA PRO A 64 -0.03 -6.12 11.22
C PRO A 64 -0.99 -7.31 11.16
N ASP A 65 -0.57 -8.41 10.53
CA ASP A 65 -1.27 -9.69 10.61
C ASP A 65 -1.06 -10.37 11.97
N ASP A 66 0.11 -10.17 12.61
CA ASP A 66 0.37 -10.68 13.95
C ASP A 66 -0.58 -10.06 14.99
N GLN A 67 -1.26 -10.91 15.75
CA GLN A 67 -2.29 -10.49 16.69
C GLN A 67 -1.73 -9.63 17.82
N GLY A 68 -0.54 -9.97 18.34
CA GLY A 68 0.10 -9.21 19.42
C GLY A 68 0.48 -7.79 18.98
N ALA A 69 1.12 -7.69 17.81
CA ALA A 69 1.48 -6.41 17.19
C ALA A 69 0.24 -5.59 16.81
N ALA A 70 -0.81 -6.22 16.27
CA ALA A 70 -2.07 -5.55 15.95
C ALA A 70 -2.74 -4.96 17.20
N THR A 71 -2.80 -5.72 18.31
CA THR A 71 -3.35 -5.22 19.57
C THR A 71 -2.55 -4.06 20.13
N ARG A 72 -1.21 -4.14 20.12
CA ARG A 72 -0.32 -3.05 20.55
C ARG A 72 -0.54 -1.79 19.72
N LEU A 73 -0.50 -1.91 18.38
CA LEU A 73 -0.71 -0.79 17.48
C LEU A 73 -2.08 -0.13 17.71
N ARG A 74 -3.16 -0.91 17.79
CA ARG A 74 -4.51 -0.38 18.04
C ARG A 74 -4.63 0.32 19.38
N SER A 75 -3.95 -0.18 20.41
CA SER A 75 -3.89 0.49 21.71
C SER A 75 -3.26 1.87 21.60
N VAL A 76 -2.12 1.99 20.89
CA VAL A 76 -1.44 3.27 20.68
C VAL A 76 -2.29 4.22 19.84
N LEU A 77 -2.89 3.75 18.74
CA LEU A 77 -3.76 4.56 17.89
C LEU A 77 -4.94 5.16 18.67
N ARG A 78 -5.57 4.35 19.54
CA ARG A 78 -6.70 4.78 20.38
C ARG A 78 -6.31 5.74 21.48
N SER A 79 -5.06 5.70 21.96
CA SER A 79 -4.61 6.60 23.03
C SER A 79 -4.25 8.01 22.51
N GLN A 80 -4.02 8.17 21.21
CA GLN A 80 -3.70 9.48 20.63
C GLN A 80 -4.97 10.34 20.53
N ARG A 81 -5.01 11.43 21.30
CA ARG A 81 -6.11 12.39 21.35
C ARG A 81 -5.59 13.79 21.06
N THR A 82 -6.43 14.64 20.49
CA THR A 82 -6.11 16.06 20.27
C THR A 82 -7.36 16.93 20.41
N THR A 83 -7.16 18.19 20.78
CA THR A 83 -8.20 19.22 20.76
C THR A 83 -8.15 20.11 19.50
N SER A 84 -7.19 19.85 18.62
CA SER A 84 -6.80 20.80 17.57
C SER A 84 -7.55 20.60 16.25
N PHE A 85 -8.29 19.50 16.09
CA PHE A 85 -9.01 19.15 14.87
C PHE A 85 -10.37 19.83 14.73
N SER A 86 -11.28 19.59 15.68
CA SER A 86 -12.66 20.08 15.60
C SER A 86 -12.99 21.07 16.70
N ARG A 87 -13.98 21.92 16.41
CA ARG A 87 -14.60 22.79 17.40
C ARG A 87 -16.08 22.49 17.49
N GLY A 88 -16.58 22.40 18.70
CA GLY A 88 -17.99 22.19 19.01
C GLY A 88 -18.60 23.47 19.54
N ARG A 89 -19.91 23.63 19.32
CA ARG A 89 -20.65 24.71 19.96
C ARG A 89 -20.75 24.41 21.45
N ASP A 90 -20.32 25.36 22.26
CA ASP A 90 -20.60 25.38 23.68
C ASP A 90 -22.00 25.96 23.90
N TYR A 91 -22.89 25.16 24.46
CA TYR A 91 -24.29 25.54 24.65
C TYR A 91 -24.48 26.53 25.82
N GLU A 92 -23.51 26.64 26.73
CA GLU A 92 -23.58 27.56 27.86
C GLU A 92 -23.05 28.95 27.48
N SER A 93 -21.90 29.02 26.80
CA SER A 93 -21.29 30.29 26.39
C SER A 93 -21.73 30.77 25.00
N GLY A 94 -22.36 29.91 24.19
CA GLY A 94 -22.67 30.16 22.78
C GLY A 94 -21.43 30.20 21.86
N GLY A 95 -20.23 30.07 22.43
CA GLY A 95 -18.96 30.11 21.71
C GLY A 95 -18.59 28.78 21.06
N MET A 96 -17.51 28.79 20.26
CA MET A 96 -16.91 27.55 19.73
C MET A 96 -15.76 27.12 20.64
N ARG A 97 -15.84 25.93 21.22
CA ARG A 97 -14.77 25.34 22.03
C ARG A 97 -14.04 24.22 21.28
N PRO A 98 -12.73 24.04 21.49
CA PRO A 98 -12.02 22.85 21.01
C PRO A 98 -12.70 21.56 21.50
N LEU A 99 -12.80 20.54 20.64
CA LEU A 99 -13.28 19.22 21.02
C LEU A 99 -12.11 18.27 21.13
N GLU A 100 -11.99 17.59 22.27
CA GLU A 100 -11.06 16.47 22.39
C GLU A 100 -11.59 15.28 21.59
N GLU A 101 -10.82 14.86 20.58
CA GLU A 101 -11.16 13.74 19.71
C GLU A 101 -9.96 12.84 19.41
N SER A 102 -10.21 11.65 18.88
CA SER A 102 -9.16 10.72 18.48
C SER A 102 -8.38 11.27 17.29
N VAL A 103 -7.05 11.13 17.31
CA VAL A 103 -6.21 11.54 16.18
C VAL A 103 -6.36 10.58 14.99
N TRP A 104 -6.56 9.30 15.29
CA TRP A 104 -6.66 8.23 14.29
C TRP A 104 -8.08 7.67 14.23
N HIS A 105 -8.55 7.40 13.02
CA HIS A 105 -9.86 6.80 12.76
C HIS A 105 -9.72 5.56 11.89
N PRO A 106 -10.53 4.50 12.09
CA PRO A 106 -10.52 3.34 11.20
C PRO A 106 -10.90 3.76 9.78
N LEU A 107 -10.19 3.24 8.78
CA LEU A 107 -10.47 3.52 7.37
C LEU A 107 -11.70 2.72 6.91
N PRO A 108 -12.79 3.38 6.48
CA PRO A 108 -13.98 2.68 5.98
C PRO A 108 -13.64 1.81 4.77
N GLY A 109 -14.09 0.55 4.76
CA GLY A 109 -13.78 -0.43 3.70
C GLY A 109 -12.81 -1.52 4.15
N SER A 110 -11.78 -1.17 4.93
CA SER A 110 -10.79 -2.13 5.42
C SER A 110 -11.41 -3.22 6.32
N ALA A 111 -12.48 -2.88 7.06
CA ALA A 111 -13.24 -3.81 7.88
C ALA A 111 -14.31 -4.59 7.09
N ARG A 112 -14.90 -4.00 6.03
CA ARG A 112 -15.99 -4.63 5.25
C ARG A 112 -15.53 -5.87 4.49
N ALA A 113 -14.32 -5.82 3.92
CA ALA A 113 -13.73 -6.94 3.20
C ALA A 113 -13.31 -8.12 4.12
N VAL A 114 -13.18 -7.89 5.43
CA VAL A 114 -13.00 -8.97 6.42
C VAL A 114 -14.33 -9.67 6.68
N THR A 115 -15.44 -8.91 6.75
CA THR A 115 -16.77 -9.46 7.03
C THR A 115 -17.43 -10.13 5.84
N GLU A 116 -17.19 -9.69 4.60
CA GLU A 116 -17.71 -10.38 3.40
C GLU A 116 -17.08 -11.77 3.19
N ASN A 117 -15.88 -12.02 3.75
CA ASN A 117 -15.26 -13.34 3.76
C ASN A 117 -15.83 -14.28 4.84
N CYS A 118 -16.60 -13.75 5.79
CA CYS A 118 -17.24 -14.50 6.86
C CYS A 118 -18.75 -14.43 6.63
N ASN A 119 -19.35 -15.45 6.02
CA ASN A 119 -20.80 -15.61 5.80
C ASN A 119 -21.58 -15.67 7.15
N VAL A 120 -21.56 -14.62 7.94
CA VAL A 120 -22.19 -14.54 9.25
C VAL A 120 -23.01 -13.27 9.27
N GLY A 121 -24.33 -13.46 9.31
CA GLY A 121 -25.34 -12.40 9.26
C GLY A 121 -25.04 -11.25 10.22
N GLU A 122 -25.23 -10.04 9.72
CA GLU A 122 -24.85 -8.75 10.32
C GLU A 122 -25.16 -8.67 11.83
N PRO A 123 -24.13 -8.66 12.70
CA PRO A 123 -24.16 -7.85 13.89
C PRO A 123 -23.63 -6.45 13.52
N LYS A 124 -23.88 -5.43 14.36
CA LYS A 124 -23.08 -4.20 14.33
C LYS A 124 -21.62 -4.58 14.50
N VAL A 125 -20.92 -4.72 13.38
CA VAL A 125 -19.52 -5.08 13.32
C VAL A 125 -18.75 -4.00 14.08
N ASP A 126 -17.93 -4.43 15.03
CA ASP A 126 -16.96 -3.56 15.68
C ASP A 126 -15.89 -3.18 14.64
N SER A 127 -16.22 -2.18 13.83
CA SER A 127 -15.43 -1.74 12.70
C SER A 127 -14.04 -1.26 13.11
N GLU A 128 -13.87 -0.81 14.37
CA GLU A 128 -12.57 -0.47 14.91
C GLU A 128 -11.69 -1.70 15.16
N ASN A 129 -12.27 -2.78 15.70
CA ASN A 129 -11.55 -4.02 15.97
C ASN A 129 -11.26 -4.84 14.70
N LEU A 130 -12.01 -4.62 13.61
CA LEU A 130 -11.76 -5.29 12.32
C LEU A 130 -11.00 -4.43 11.31
N ALA A 131 -10.82 -3.13 11.55
CA ALA A 131 -10.07 -2.26 10.66
C ALA A 131 -8.65 -2.80 10.44
N ARG A 132 -8.28 -2.94 9.16
CA ARG A 132 -6.93 -3.30 8.70
C ARG A 132 -6.09 -2.07 8.37
N GLU A 133 -6.73 -0.91 8.25
CA GLU A 133 -6.05 0.38 8.11
C GLU A 133 -6.72 1.44 8.97
N TRP A 134 -5.89 2.34 9.50
CA TRP A 134 -6.31 3.53 10.23
C TRP A 134 -5.79 4.76 9.51
N ARG A 135 -6.56 5.84 9.54
CA ARG A 135 -6.23 7.10 8.90
C ARG A 135 -6.18 8.26 9.86
N THR A 136 -5.28 9.18 9.58
CA THR A 136 -5.27 10.55 10.09
C THR A 136 -4.93 11.48 8.93
N GLY A 137 -4.70 12.75 9.21
CA GLY A 137 -4.25 13.70 8.20
C GLY A 137 -4.28 15.11 8.74
N TRP A 138 -3.72 16.05 7.98
CA TRP A 138 -3.84 17.46 8.32
C TRP A 138 -4.23 18.28 7.10
N ARG A 139 -4.97 19.35 7.37
CA ARG A 139 -5.44 20.29 6.35
C ARG A 139 -4.36 21.31 6.00
N TYR A 140 -4.46 21.91 4.81
CA TYR A 140 -3.47 22.88 4.32
C TYR A 140 -3.24 24.06 5.26
N ASN A 141 -4.23 24.48 6.04
CA ASN A 141 -4.21 25.63 6.94
C ASN A 141 -4.14 25.24 8.44
N ALA A 142 -3.83 23.99 8.74
CA ALA A 142 -3.84 23.47 10.11
C ALA A 142 -2.55 23.79 10.88
N GLY A 143 -2.69 24.34 12.09
CA GLY A 143 -1.60 24.59 13.03
C GLY A 143 -1.21 23.39 13.92
N TYR A 144 -1.70 22.19 13.62
CA TYR A 144 -1.53 20.99 14.46
C TYR A 144 -0.64 19.91 13.82
N ARG A 145 0.17 20.28 12.83
CA ARG A 145 1.02 19.34 12.08
C ARG A 145 2.06 18.66 12.97
N GLU A 146 2.63 19.40 13.92
CA GLU A 146 3.58 18.88 14.89
C GLU A 146 2.94 17.82 15.80
N GLU A 147 1.68 18.01 16.19
CA GLU A 147 0.93 17.02 16.96
C GLU A 147 0.72 15.73 16.16
N ILE A 148 0.38 15.83 14.87
CA ILE A 148 0.23 14.64 14.01
C ILE A 148 1.58 13.97 13.75
N ALA A 149 2.65 14.73 13.56
CA ALA A 149 4.00 14.18 13.44
C ALA A 149 4.39 13.41 14.71
N ALA A 150 4.09 13.95 15.89
CA ALA A 150 4.29 13.24 17.16
C ALA A 150 3.45 11.96 17.25
N ALA A 151 2.19 12.01 16.81
CA ALA A 151 1.32 10.84 16.77
C ALA A 151 1.84 9.75 15.79
N ILE A 152 2.40 10.14 14.64
CA ILE A 152 3.04 9.21 13.68
C ILE A 152 4.27 8.57 14.32
N VAL A 153 5.14 9.36 14.94
CA VAL A 153 6.34 8.83 15.63
C VAL A 153 5.95 7.86 16.75
N ALA A 154 4.93 8.17 17.55
CA ALA A 154 4.41 7.27 18.56
C ALA A 154 3.86 5.96 17.95
N VAL A 155 3.14 6.05 16.82
CA VAL A 155 2.65 4.87 16.10
C VAL A 155 3.80 4.00 15.60
N ILE A 156 4.86 4.56 15.03
CA ILE A 156 6.01 3.79 14.57
C ILE A 156 6.75 3.16 15.76
N ARG A 157 7.15 3.99 16.73
CA ARG A 157 8.01 3.57 17.84
C ARG A 157 7.29 2.64 18.82
N ASP A 158 6.10 3.02 19.27
CA ASP A 158 5.41 2.34 20.37
C ASP A 158 4.34 1.38 19.85
N GLY A 159 3.73 1.69 18.70
CA GLY A 159 2.69 0.87 18.08
C GLY A 159 3.30 -0.29 17.29
N LEU A 160 4.07 0.01 16.25
CA LEU A 160 4.72 -0.99 15.42
C LEU A 160 5.91 -1.63 16.15
N GLY A 161 6.65 -0.85 16.94
CA GLY A 161 7.86 -1.30 17.61
C GLY A 161 9.10 -1.22 16.73
N SER A 162 9.04 -0.43 15.64
CA SER A 162 10.11 -0.33 14.65
C SER A 162 11.19 0.63 15.13
N ALA A 163 12.45 0.37 14.80
CA ALA A 163 13.54 1.32 14.98
C ALA A 163 13.68 2.24 13.75
N PRO A 164 14.21 3.47 13.89
CA PRO A 164 14.43 4.37 12.75
C PRO A 164 15.33 3.76 11.67
N THR A 165 16.29 2.92 12.07
CA THR A 165 17.22 2.20 11.19
C THR A 165 16.55 1.15 10.31
N ASP A 166 15.36 0.69 10.70
CA ASP A 166 14.59 -0.34 9.99
C ASP A 166 13.60 0.29 9.01
N LEU A 167 13.41 1.61 9.07
CA LEU A 167 12.53 2.33 8.18
C LEU A 167 13.16 2.47 6.78
N ARG A 168 12.30 2.39 5.77
CA ARG A 168 12.63 2.62 4.37
C ARG A 168 11.64 3.58 3.76
N LEU A 169 12.12 4.43 2.85
CA LEU A 169 11.33 5.49 2.24
C LEU A 169 11.24 5.30 0.73
N CYS A 170 10.03 5.33 0.18
CA CYS A 170 9.82 5.52 -1.25
C CYS A 170 8.82 6.64 -1.53
N ALA A 171 8.88 7.16 -2.76
CA ALA A 171 7.89 8.07 -3.29
C ALA A 171 7.52 7.64 -4.72
N TYR A 172 6.28 7.92 -5.11
CA TYR A 172 5.74 7.57 -6.41
C TYR A 172 4.56 8.46 -6.77
N ASP A 173 4.16 8.45 -8.02
CA ASP A 173 2.98 9.14 -8.54
C ASP A 173 2.28 8.30 -9.61
N ASP A 174 1.31 8.88 -10.30
CA ASP A 174 0.60 8.21 -11.38
C ASP A 174 1.47 7.89 -12.61
N ALA A 175 2.70 8.40 -12.69
CA ALA A 175 3.68 8.07 -13.73
C ALA A 175 4.74 7.05 -13.28
N GLY A 176 4.79 6.72 -11.99
CA GLY A 176 5.62 5.64 -11.44
C GLY A 176 6.53 6.09 -10.29
N PRO A 177 7.73 5.51 -10.13
CA PRO A 177 8.65 5.89 -9.07
C PRO A 177 9.07 7.36 -9.16
N ALA A 178 9.00 8.07 -8.04
CA ALA A 178 9.40 9.46 -7.93
C ALA A 178 10.58 9.60 -6.97
N ARG A 179 11.28 10.74 -7.04
CA ARG A 179 12.45 10.99 -6.18
C ARG A 179 12.01 11.17 -4.74
N ALA A 180 12.27 10.22 -3.86
CA ALA A 180 11.93 10.35 -2.45
C ALA A 180 12.48 11.64 -1.78
N PRO A 181 11.69 12.28 -0.90
CA PRO A 181 12.18 13.36 -0.05
C PRO A 181 13.25 12.84 0.92
N ARG A 182 14.01 13.73 1.55
CA ARG A 182 14.90 13.33 2.65
C ARG A 182 14.09 13.36 3.94
N LEU A 183 14.08 12.25 4.67
CA LEU A 183 13.44 12.16 5.98
C LEU A 183 14.44 11.58 6.98
N GLY A 184 15.04 12.43 7.80
CA GLY A 184 16.07 12.07 8.75
C GLY A 184 17.23 11.28 8.13
N SER A 185 17.51 10.12 8.71
CA SER A 185 18.51 9.13 8.28
C SER A 185 17.90 7.96 7.50
N VAL A 186 16.59 8.01 7.19
CA VAL A 186 15.86 6.92 6.52
C VAL A 186 16.39 6.74 5.10
N VAL A 187 16.75 5.49 4.77
CA VAL A 187 17.30 5.12 3.47
C VAL A 187 16.19 4.78 2.47
N SER A 188 16.54 4.80 1.18
CA SER A 188 15.61 4.49 0.09
C SER A 188 15.09 3.05 0.17
N ASP A 189 13.80 2.86 -0.10
CA ASP A 189 13.17 1.55 -0.27
C ASP A 189 13.32 1.01 -1.70
N GLN A 190 13.88 1.78 -2.63
CA GLN A 190 14.10 1.34 -4.02
C GLN A 190 15.14 0.21 -4.08
N PRO A 191 14.81 -0.96 -4.66
CA PRO A 191 15.72 -2.09 -4.74
C PRO A 191 17.09 -1.78 -5.34
N THR A 192 17.15 -1.11 -6.48
CA THR A 192 18.43 -0.81 -7.14
C THR A 192 19.30 0.16 -6.33
N SER A 193 18.69 1.04 -5.52
CA SER A 193 19.42 1.92 -4.61
C SER A 193 20.10 1.17 -3.46
N ARG A 194 19.71 -0.10 -3.20
CA ARG A 194 20.34 -0.96 -2.18
C ARG A 194 21.56 -1.73 -2.69
N GLY A 195 21.93 -1.57 -3.96
CA GLY A 195 23.18 -2.08 -4.52
C GLY A 195 23.15 -3.52 -5.08
N ALA A 196 21.98 -4.17 -5.14
CA ALA A 196 21.85 -5.50 -5.73
C ALA A 196 21.35 -5.41 -7.18
N ALA A 197 22.24 -5.70 -8.14
CA ALA A 197 21.95 -5.62 -9.58
C ALA A 197 21.01 -6.73 -10.07
N ARG A 198 21.18 -7.96 -9.57
CA ARG A 198 20.30 -9.10 -9.88
C ARG A 198 19.57 -9.61 -8.66
N CYS A 199 18.45 -10.27 -8.90
CA CYS A 199 17.69 -10.93 -7.87
C CYS A 199 18.46 -12.13 -7.29
N THR A 200 18.55 -12.17 -5.97
CA THR A 200 19.32 -13.19 -5.23
C THR A 200 18.52 -14.45 -4.88
N GLY A 201 17.20 -14.43 -5.07
CA GLY A 201 16.31 -15.55 -4.77
C GLY A 201 14.85 -15.11 -4.63
N TRP A 202 13.97 -16.05 -4.35
CA TRP A 202 12.52 -15.79 -4.33
C TRP A 202 12.07 -14.78 -3.26
N ASP A 203 12.74 -14.73 -2.11
CA ASP A 203 12.38 -13.77 -1.05
C ASP A 203 12.74 -12.33 -1.48
N ASP A 204 13.93 -12.13 -2.04
CA ASP A 204 14.35 -10.85 -2.65
C ASP A 204 13.44 -10.47 -3.83
N PHE A 205 13.07 -11.42 -4.68
CA PHE A 205 12.10 -11.16 -5.76
C PHE A 205 10.73 -10.73 -5.21
N THR A 206 10.24 -11.37 -4.16
CA THR A 206 8.96 -11.04 -3.54
C THR A 206 8.96 -9.62 -3.00
N ASP A 207 10.03 -9.21 -2.33
CA ASP A 207 10.19 -7.86 -1.81
C ASP A 207 10.29 -6.82 -2.94
N ARG A 208 11.05 -7.12 -4.00
CA ARG A 208 11.16 -6.28 -5.20
C ARG A 208 9.84 -6.12 -5.93
N LEU A 209 9.11 -7.22 -6.09
CA LEU A 209 7.78 -7.22 -6.69
C LEU A 209 6.82 -6.37 -5.85
N GLY A 210 6.84 -6.51 -4.52
CA GLY A 210 6.05 -5.66 -3.62
C GLY A 210 6.35 -4.17 -3.80
N TRP A 211 7.61 -3.80 -4.00
CA TRP A 211 8.00 -2.42 -4.31
C TRP A 211 7.48 -1.97 -5.68
N VAL A 212 7.66 -2.77 -6.73
CA VAL A 212 7.17 -2.45 -8.09
C VAL A 212 5.65 -2.25 -8.11
N LEU A 213 4.90 -3.11 -7.41
CA LEU A 213 3.45 -2.96 -7.30
C LEU A 213 3.03 -1.69 -6.56
N THR A 214 3.83 -1.27 -5.56
CA THR A 214 3.60 -0.01 -4.85
C THR A 214 3.80 1.19 -5.77
N THR A 215 4.81 1.14 -6.64
CA THR A 215 5.18 2.26 -7.51
C THR A 215 4.61 2.15 -8.93
N LEU A 216 3.65 1.24 -9.15
CA LEU A 216 3.08 1.04 -10.48
C LEU A 216 2.32 2.33 -10.90
N PRO A 217 2.51 2.82 -12.14
CA PRO A 217 1.79 3.99 -12.63
C PRO A 217 0.29 3.70 -12.74
N CYS A 218 -0.50 4.77 -12.86
CA CYS A 218 -1.90 4.69 -13.18
C CYS A 218 -2.10 3.94 -14.51
N GLN A 219 -3.02 2.98 -14.53
CA GLN A 219 -3.20 2.04 -15.66
C GLN A 219 -1.95 1.25 -16.02
N GLY A 220 -1.04 1.06 -15.06
CA GLY A 220 0.12 0.17 -15.20
C GLY A 220 -0.28 -1.28 -15.04
N TYR A 221 0.39 -2.13 -15.80
CA TYR A 221 0.21 -3.58 -15.86
C TYR A 221 1.59 -4.25 -15.74
N LEU A 222 1.61 -5.36 -15.03
CA LEU A 222 2.71 -6.31 -14.99
C LEU A 222 2.13 -7.71 -15.26
N ASP A 223 2.49 -8.25 -16.42
CA ASP A 223 2.13 -9.60 -16.84
C ASP A 223 3.31 -10.53 -16.59
N LEU A 224 3.03 -11.64 -15.89
CA LEU A 224 3.97 -12.71 -15.56
C LEU A 224 3.43 -14.03 -16.10
N PRO A 225 3.88 -14.49 -17.28
CA PRO A 225 3.46 -15.75 -17.86
C PRO A 225 3.72 -16.93 -16.92
N ILE A 226 2.75 -17.86 -16.84
CA ILE A 226 2.94 -19.10 -16.09
C ILE A 226 3.42 -20.17 -17.07
N THR A 227 4.72 -20.48 -17.01
CA THR A 227 5.39 -21.45 -17.87
C THR A 227 4.62 -22.78 -17.96
N GLY A 228 4.50 -23.34 -19.16
CA GLY A 228 3.80 -24.61 -19.38
C GLY A 228 2.27 -24.50 -19.37
N THR A 229 1.70 -23.31 -19.25
CA THR A 229 0.26 -23.06 -19.28
C THR A 229 -0.10 -21.95 -20.27
N SER A 230 -1.39 -21.79 -20.57
CA SER A 230 -1.91 -20.64 -21.32
C SER A 230 -2.32 -19.46 -20.41
N LEU A 231 -1.99 -19.52 -19.12
CA LEU A 231 -2.35 -18.51 -18.13
C LEU A 231 -1.16 -17.58 -17.89
N LEU A 232 -1.44 -16.32 -17.60
CA LEU A 232 -0.48 -15.39 -17.02
C LEU A 232 -1.08 -14.75 -15.77
N ILE A 233 -0.22 -14.35 -14.84
CA ILE A 233 -0.61 -13.50 -13.73
C ILE A 233 -0.55 -12.06 -14.22
N GLN A 234 -1.68 -11.37 -14.22
CA GLN A 234 -1.76 -9.95 -14.51
C GLN A 234 -1.95 -9.19 -13.20
N LEU A 235 -1.04 -8.27 -12.93
CA LEU A 235 -1.09 -7.38 -11.78
C LEU A 235 -1.27 -5.95 -12.32
N SER A 236 -2.31 -5.25 -11.89
CA SER A 236 -2.66 -3.96 -12.49
C SER A 236 -3.14 -2.94 -11.49
N LYS A 237 -2.86 -1.66 -11.78
CA LYS A 237 -3.34 -0.50 -11.03
C LYS A 237 -4.46 0.17 -11.82
N GLY A 238 -5.62 0.32 -11.19
CA GLY A 238 -6.77 1.01 -11.79
C GLY A 238 -6.55 2.51 -11.98
N GLN A 239 -7.52 3.19 -12.60
CA GLN A 239 -7.44 4.63 -12.88
C GLN A 239 -7.51 5.53 -11.63
N SER A 240 -8.04 5.04 -10.51
CA SER A 240 -8.47 5.88 -9.39
C SER A 240 -8.06 5.34 -8.03
N GLY A 241 -6.83 4.85 -7.88
CA GLY A 241 -6.31 4.59 -6.53
C GLY A 241 -5.01 3.82 -6.43
N ASP A 242 -4.61 3.60 -5.18
CA ASP A 242 -3.48 2.77 -4.75
C ASP A 242 -3.87 1.28 -4.62
N VAL A 243 -4.98 0.88 -5.23
CA VAL A 243 -5.45 -0.50 -5.20
C VAL A 243 -4.89 -1.25 -6.41
N ILE A 244 -4.27 -2.39 -6.13
CA ILE A 244 -3.75 -3.31 -7.13
C ILE A 244 -4.68 -4.52 -7.20
N ASP A 245 -5.15 -4.80 -8.40
CA ASP A 245 -5.86 -6.02 -8.76
C ASP A 245 -4.84 -7.08 -9.20
N GLY A 246 -5.11 -8.32 -8.82
CA GLY A 246 -4.36 -9.47 -9.30
C GLY A 246 -5.32 -10.48 -9.90
N GLU A 247 -5.08 -10.88 -11.13
CA GLU A 247 -5.89 -11.86 -11.85
C GLU A 247 -5.04 -12.86 -12.62
N LEU A 248 -5.60 -14.05 -12.88
CA LEU A 248 -5.04 -14.93 -13.89
C LEU A 248 -5.84 -14.74 -15.17
N TRP A 249 -5.11 -14.34 -16.20
CA TRP A 249 -5.65 -14.02 -17.50
C TRP A 249 -5.26 -15.08 -18.53
N ASN A 250 -6.16 -15.33 -19.47
CA ASN A 250 -5.87 -15.98 -20.74
C ASN A 250 -6.68 -15.30 -21.85
N GLU A 251 -6.30 -15.53 -23.10
CA GLU A 251 -7.00 -14.96 -24.27
C GLU A 251 -8.46 -15.43 -24.42
N LYS A 252 -8.88 -16.46 -23.67
CA LYS A 252 -10.21 -17.07 -23.74
C LYS A 252 -11.02 -16.70 -22.50
N TRP A 253 -11.68 -15.55 -22.53
CA TRP A 253 -12.60 -15.08 -21.49
C TRP A 253 -13.53 -16.18 -20.95
N ALA A 254 -13.79 -16.17 -19.65
CA ALA A 254 -14.55 -17.20 -18.93
C ALA A 254 -14.02 -18.65 -19.04
N ASN A 255 -12.77 -18.84 -19.46
CA ASN A 255 -12.11 -20.14 -19.39
C ASN A 255 -11.27 -20.26 -18.11
N PRO A 256 -11.65 -21.11 -17.14
CA PRO A 256 -10.88 -21.31 -15.90
C PRO A 256 -9.55 -22.03 -16.13
N GLY A 257 -9.25 -22.44 -17.36
CA GLY A 257 -8.12 -23.29 -17.67
C GLY A 257 -8.38 -24.75 -17.30
N PRO A 258 -7.37 -25.61 -17.45
CA PRO A 258 -7.50 -27.04 -17.21
C PRO A 258 -7.97 -27.36 -15.78
N PRO A 259 -8.92 -28.31 -15.59
CA PRO A 259 -9.45 -28.68 -14.26
C PRO A 259 -8.38 -29.03 -13.21
N GLU A 260 -7.28 -29.64 -13.65
CA GLU A 260 -6.14 -30.01 -12.79
C GLU A 260 -5.47 -28.81 -12.10
N LEU A 261 -5.65 -27.60 -12.63
CA LEU A 261 -5.10 -26.38 -12.03
C LEU A 261 -6.02 -25.77 -10.96
N HIS A 262 -7.30 -26.14 -10.92
CA HIS A 262 -8.30 -25.44 -10.10
C HIS A 262 -8.01 -25.59 -8.60
N ASP A 263 -7.78 -26.82 -8.13
CA ASP A 263 -7.46 -27.11 -6.75
C ASP A 263 -6.13 -26.46 -6.29
N PRO A 264 -5.02 -26.55 -7.04
CA PRO A 264 -3.82 -25.78 -6.77
C PRO A 264 -4.06 -24.27 -6.66
N LEU A 265 -4.81 -23.70 -7.60
CA LEU A 265 -5.11 -22.26 -7.63
C LEU A 265 -5.93 -21.81 -6.41
N VAL A 266 -6.94 -22.57 -6.04
CA VAL A 266 -7.73 -22.31 -4.82
C VAL A 266 -6.84 -22.38 -3.57
N ARG A 267 -5.95 -23.37 -3.46
CA ARG A 267 -5.01 -23.47 -2.33
C ARG A 267 -4.02 -22.30 -2.26
N LEU A 268 -3.67 -21.73 -3.41
CA LEU A 268 -2.84 -20.52 -3.50
C LEU A 268 -3.63 -19.23 -3.20
N GLY A 269 -4.95 -19.33 -3.00
CA GLY A 269 -5.82 -18.21 -2.64
C GLY A 269 -6.42 -17.47 -3.83
N TRP A 270 -6.37 -18.04 -5.03
CA TRP A 270 -7.12 -17.55 -6.19
C TRP A 270 -8.58 -17.99 -6.12
N ARG A 271 -9.49 -17.15 -6.60
CA ARG A 271 -10.93 -17.44 -6.62
C ARG A 271 -11.50 -17.26 -8.03
N TRP A 272 -12.24 -18.25 -8.51
CA TRP A 272 -12.89 -18.18 -9.81
C TRP A 272 -14.25 -17.49 -9.72
N GLY A 273 -14.37 -16.29 -10.28
CA GLY A 273 -15.58 -15.48 -10.14
C GLY A 273 -15.66 -14.34 -11.12
N THR A 274 -16.72 -13.55 -11.01
CA THR A 274 -16.92 -12.33 -11.78
C THR A 274 -16.40 -11.16 -10.95
N PRO A 275 -15.55 -10.27 -11.49
CA PRO A 275 -15.13 -9.08 -10.76
C PRO A 275 -16.33 -8.22 -10.37
N ASP A 276 -16.28 -7.58 -9.20
CA ASP A 276 -17.41 -6.79 -8.67
C ASP A 276 -17.87 -5.68 -9.63
N TYR A 277 -16.93 -5.09 -10.38
CA TYR A 277 -17.22 -4.04 -11.36
C TYR A 277 -17.82 -4.57 -12.66
N LEU A 278 -17.92 -5.89 -12.82
CA LEU A 278 -18.51 -6.59 -13.96
C LEU A 278 -19.62 -7.56 -13.54
N ILE A 279 -20.26 -7.34 -12.39
CA ILE A 279 -21.24 -8.29 -11.83
C ILE A 279 -22.39 -8.61 -12.81
N ASP A 280 -22.75 -7.66 -13.68
CA ASP A 280 -23.78 -7.82 -14.72
C ASP A 280 -23.25 -8.50 -16.02
N HIS A 281 -21.98 -8.90 -16.04
CA HIS A 281 -21.32 -9.54 -17.17
C HIS A 281 -20.71 -10.89 -16.76
N PRO A 282 -21.54 -11.95 -16.58
CA PRO A 282 -21.09 -13.26 -16.10
C PRO A 282 -20.13 -13.98 -17.07
N ASP A 283 -20.04 -13.54 -18.32
CA ASP A 283 -19.08 -14.06 -19.30
C ASP A 283 -17.65 -13.50 -19.09
N ASN A 284 -17.46 -12.62 -18.11
CA ASN A 284 -16.15 -12.05 -17.75
C ASN A 284 -15.53 -12.69 -16.50
N ARG A 285 -15.84 -13.97 -16.24
CA ARG A 285 -15.24 -14.70 -15.13
C ARG A 285 -13.75 -14.90 -15.34
N LYS A 286 -13.00 -14.72 -14.26
CA LYS A 286 -11.55 -14.87 -14.19
C LYS A 286 -11.13 -15.39 -12.82
N TRP A 287 -9.89 -15.87 -12.71
CA TRP A 287 -9.29 -16.16 -11.40
C TRP A 287 -8.82 -14.83 -10.81
N MET A 288 -9.26 -14.52 -9.61
CA MET A 288 -8.96 -13.25 -8.94
C MET A 288 -8.29 -13.52 -7.60
N GLY A 289 -7.29 -12.72 -7.29
CA GLY A 289 -6.77 -12.56 -5.95
C GLY A 289 -7.59 -11.50 -5.20
N PRO A 290 -7.61 -11.53 -3.86
CA PRO A 290 -8.06 -10.40 -3.07
C PRO A 290 -7.32 -9.11 -3.46
N ARG A 291 -8.10 -8.03 -3.59
CA ARG A 291 -7.57 -6.68 -3.79
C ARG A 291 -6.62 -6.28 -2.69
N THR A 292 -5.58 -5.56 -3.08
CA THR A 292 -4.49 -5.16 -2.20
C THR A 292 -4.24 -3.67 -2.32
N GLY A 293 -3.91 -3.00 -1.21
CA GLY A 293 -3.66 -1.56 -1.18
C GLY A 293 -4.57 -0.78 -0.23
N SER A 294 -4.55 0.55 -0.33
CA SER A 294 -5.27 1.44 0.60
C SER A 294 -6.79 1.22 0.54
N GLY A 295 -7.46 1.20 1.70
CA GLY A 295 -8.89 0.96 1.86
C GLY A 295 -9.31 -0.50 1.84
N THR A 296 -8.36 -1.46 1.77
CA THR A 296 -8.66 -2.89 1.57
C THR A 296 -8.38 -3.72 2.82
N ALA A 297 -8.88 -4.96 2.86
CA ALA A 297 -8.52 -5.92 3.91
C ALA A 297 -7.06 -6.42 3.80
N ASN A 298 -6.43 -6.28 2.63
CA ASN A 298 -5.04 -6.67 2.37
C ASN A 298 -4.23 -5.41 2.05
N PRO A 299 -3.92 -4.56 3.03
CA PRO A 299 -3.37 -3.23 2.75
C PRO A 299 -1.91 -3.22 2.25
N THR A 300 -1.22 -4.36 2.27
CA THR A 300 0.19 -4.48 1.91
C THR A 300 0.39 -5.23 0.60
N MET A 301 1.25 -4.71 -0.29
CA MET A 301 1.58 -5.37 -1.56
C MET A 301 2.24 -6.74 -1.40
N HIS A 302 2.85 -7.01 -0.24
CA HIS A 302 3.55 -8.26 0.04
C HIS A 302 2.68 -9.51 -0.16
N SER A 303 1.43 -9.53 0.31
CA SER A 303 0.56 -10.71 0.19
C SER A 303 0.22 -11.03 -1.27
N LEU A 304 0.08 -10.01 -2.12
CA LEU A 304 -0.13 -10.18 -3.55
C LEU A 304 1.14 -10.68 -4.25
N ALA A 305 2.29 -10.08 -3.92
CA ALA A 305 3.59 -10.51 -4.44
C ALA A 305 3.91 -11.97 -4.06
N ALA A 306 3.70 -12.34 -2.80
CA ALA A 306 3.91 -13.69 -2.29
C ALA A 306 2.99 -14.71 -2.98
N ARG A 307 1.72 -14.35 -3.22
CA ARG A 307 0.80 -15.21 -3.99
C ARG A 307 1.29 -15.41 -5.42
N ALA A 308 1.69 -14.32 -6.09
CA ALA A 308 2.20 -14.40 -7.46
C ALA A 308 3.42 -15.33 -7.54
N VAL A 309 4.39 -15.14 -6.62
CA VAL A 309 5.58 -15.99 -6.51
C VAL A 309 5.23 -17.46 -6.22
N ALA A 310 4.36 -17.72 -5.26
CA ALA A 310 3.93 -19.09 -4.95
C ALA A 310 3.26 -19.76 -6.15
N THR A 311 2.52 -18.99 -6.96
CA THR A 311 1.86 -19.45 -8.19
C THR A 311 2.89 -19.79 -9.27
N LEU A 312 3.85 -18.90 -9.54
CA LEU A 312 4.92 -19.11 -10.51
C LEU A 312 5.78 -20.35 -10.17
N ARG A 313 6.07 -20.55 -8.88
CA ARG A 313 6.84 -21.71 -8.41
C ARG A 313 6.06 -23.01 -8.48
N THR A 314 4.81 -23.00 -7.99
CA THR A 314 4.02 -24.23 -7.83
C THR A 314 3.42 -24.71 -9.14
N ILE A 315 2.93 -23.77 -9.97
CA ILE A 315 2.24 -24.09 -11.23
C ILE A 315 3.20 -23.96 -12.40
N GLY A 316 3.97 -22.88 -12.46
CA GLY A 316 4.95 -22.65 -13.53
C GLY A 316 6.20 -23.52 -13.41
N GLY A 317 6.45 -24.14 -12.25
CA GLY A 317 7.62 -24.98 -12.01
C GLY A 317 8.95 -24.22 -12.05
N ILE A 318 8.93 -22.90 -11.89
CA ILE A 318 10.11 -22.03 -12.02
C ILE A 318 10.97 -22.18 -10.75
N SER A 319 12.21 -22.64 -10.93
CA SER A 319 13.14 -22.88 -9.82
C SER A 319 13.84 -21.60 -9.35
N ASP A 320 14.12 -20.67 -10.26
CA ASP A 320 14.89 -19.45 -10.01
C ASP A 320 14.15 -18.22 -10.58
N PRO A 321 13.96 -17.13 -9.82
CA PRO A 321 13.31 -15.92 -10.33
C PRO A 321 14.01 -15.32 -11.55
N ASN A 322 15.32 -15.52 -11.73
CA ASN A 322 16.05 -15.01 -12.89
C ASN A 322 15.66 -15.68 -14.22
N MET A 323 14.85 -16.74 -14.18
CA MET A 323 14.26 -17.38 -15.36
C MET A 323 12.90 -16.79 -15.77
N LEU A 324 12.40 -15.81 -15.02
CA LEU A 324 11.10 -15.22 -15.28
C LEU A 324 11.10 -14.37 -16.54
N GLU A 325 10.13 -14.64 -17.39
CA GLU A 325 9.69 -13.70 -18.41
C GLU A 325 8.65 -12.77 -17.79
N PHE A 326 8.62 -11.52 -18.25
CA PHE A 326 7.61 -10.56 -17.84
C PHE A 326 7.35 -9.55 -18.94
N ARG A 327 6.23 -8.87 -18.85
CA ARG A 327 5.93 -7.67 -19.63
C ARG A 327 5.37 -6.61 -18.71
N ALA A 328 5.82 -5.36 -18.82
CA ALA A 328 5.35 -4.27 -17.98
C ALA A 328 5.04 -3.06 -18.83
N PHE A 329 3.81 -2.55 -18.75
CA PHE A 329 3.33 -1.49 -19.63
C PHE A 329 2.24 -0.64 -18.99
N VAL A 330 1.97 0.53 -19.56
CA VAL A 330 0.80 1.35 -19.26
C VAL A 330 -0.19 1.22 -20.41
N ASN A 331 -1.45 0.98 -20.07
CA ASN A 331 -2.54 0.87 -21.04
C ASN A 331 -3.34 2.19 -21.09
N GLY A 332 -2.80 3.17 -21.82
CA GLY A 332 -3.41 4.48 -22.08
C GLY A 332 -3.97 4.60 -23.50
N ALA A 333 -3.82 5.78 -24.12
CA ALA A 333 -4.13 5.97 -25.54
C ALA A 333 -3.22 5.15 -26.46
N GLU A 334 -1.98 4.93 -26.02
CA GLU A 334 -1.00 4.05 -26.63
C GLU A 334 -0.39 3.17 -25.53
N VAL A 335 0.03 1.95 -25.91
CA VAL A 335 0.74 1.05 -24.98
C VAL A 335 2.18 1.53 -24.86
N GLN A 336 2.59 1.86 -23.62
CA GLN A 336 3.95 2.30 -23.32
C GLN A 336 4.62 1.32 -22.37
N GLU A 337 5.79 0.79 -22.74
CA GLU A 337 6.55 -0.12 -21.89
C GLU A 337 7.13 0.62 -20.66
N LEU A 338 7.31 -0.11 -19.55
CA LEU A 338 7.84 0.40 -18.28
C LEU A 338 9.28 -0.09 -18.06
N PRO A 339 10.29 0.61 -18.63
CA PRO A 339 11.66 0.11 -18.70
C PRO A 339 12.35 -0.06 -17.34
N TYR A 340 11.89 0.65 -16.30
CA TYR A 340 12.47 0.53 -14.96
C TYR A 340 12.15 -0.82 -14.29
N VAL A 341 11.05 -1.48 -14.68
CA VAL A 341 10.50 -2.64 -13.96
C VAL A 341 11.48 -3.81 -13.95
N GLY A 342 12.07 -4.15 -15.11
CA GLY A 342 13.04 -5.24 -15.18
C GLY A 342 14.25 -5.05 -14.27
N LYS A 343 14.74 -3.81 -14.19
CA LYS A 343 15.87 -3.42 -13.35
C LYS A 343 15.53 -3.51 -11.87
N GLU A 344 14.35 -3.02 -11.46
CA GLU A 344 13.94 -3.04 -10.05
C GLU A 344 13.56 -4.45 -9.58
N LEU A 345 12.98 -5.27 -10.45
CA LEU A 345 12.78 -6.71 -10.21
C LEU A 345 14.10 -7.50 -10.17
N GLY A 346 15.21 -6.94 -10.67
CA GLY A 346 16.50 -7.60 -10.76
C GLY A 346 16.54 -8.71 -11.81
N LEU A 347 15.71 -8.60 -12.86
CA LEU A 347 15.59 -9.56 -13.97
C LEU A 347 16.31 -9.11 -15.24
N SER A 348 16.63 -7.83 -15.37
CA SER A 348 17.43 -7.28 -16.47
C SER A 348 18.67 -6.57 -15.94
N ASP A 349 19.77 -6.68 -16.66
CA ASP A 349 20.96 -5.87 -16.38
C ASP A 349 20.68 -4.38 -16.68
N ALA A 350 21.40 -3.50 -15.96
CA ALA A 350 21.13 -2.06 -15.89
C ALA A 350 21.37 -1.27 -17.17
#